data_AF-A0A0F9MJT1-F1
#
_entry.id   AF-A0A0F9MJT1-F1
#
_cell.length_a   1.000
_cell.length_b   1.000
_cell.length_c   1.000
_cell.angle_alpha   90.00
_cell.angle_beta   90.00
_cell.angle_gamma   90.00
#
_symmetry.space_group_name_H-M   'P 1'
#
loop_
_entity.id
_entity.type
_entity.pdbx_description
1 polymer ?
#
loop_
_entity_poly.entity_id
_entity_poly.type
_entity_poly.pdbx_seq_one_letter_code
_entity_poly.pdbx_strand_id
1 'polypeptide(L)'
;MVLTNLILITCRTINQGVALEGGKVSRENVRACALCAFDKEDFKKLDCLVGTPVKVKTDHGEVIVYSTISDEGPHPGIIFIPMGPWANQVVNPDSQSCGTPTYKGIKASVEPIPTGKILDAISLINMLREF
;
A
#
# COMPACT_ATOMS: atom_id res chain seq x y z
N MET A 1 3.73 0.06 -17.17
CA MET A 1 4.10 -1.39 -17.24
C MET A 1 3.66 -2.08 -15.95
N VAL A 2 3.42 -3.39 -15.95
CA VAL A 2 3.01 -4.13 -14.74
C VAL A 2 4.21 -4.89 -14.17
N LEU A 3 4.47 -4.73 -12.87
CA LEU A 3 5.45 -5.52 -12.13
C LEU A 3 4.72 -6.64 -11.38
N THR A 4 5.14 -7.91 -11.52
CA THR A 4 4.37 -9.07 -11.02
C THR A 4 5.07 -9.92 -9.96
N ASN A 5 6.38 -9.74 -9.76
CA ASN A 5 7.18 -10.54 -8.82
C ASN A 5 7.64 -9.69 -7.64
N LEU A 6 6.68 -9.05 -6.95
CA LEU A 6 6.95 -8.21 -5.79
C LEU A 6 6.47 -8.88 -4.51
N ILE A 7 7.14 -8.56 -3.39
CA ILE A 7 6.79 -8.99 -2.05
C ILE A 7 6.30 -7.77 -1.29
N LEU A 8 5.01 -7.76 -0.96
CA LEU A 8 4.39 -6.75 -0.11
C LEU A 8 4.70 -7.02 1.36
N ILE A 9 5.18 -5.97 2.02
CA ILE A 9 5.26 -5.87 3.47
C ILE A 9 4.45 -4.67 3.97
N THR A 10 3.99 -4.77 5.21
CA THR A 10 3.36 -3.65 5.91
C THR A 10 4.10 -3.37 7.23
N CYS A 11 4.28 -2.10 7.52
CA CYS A 11 5.13 -1.56 8.59
C CYS A 11 4.55 -0.23 9.10
N ARG A 12 5.15 0.26 10.19
CA ARG A 12 4.89 1.58 10.77
C ARG A 12 5.83 2.59 10.12
N THR A 13 5.41 3.84 10.02
CA THR A 13 6.31 4.95 9.68
C THR A 13 6.13 6.08 10.68
N ILE A 14 7.15 6.92 10.83
CA ILE A 14 7.07 8.12 11.67
C ILE A 14 5.96 9.04 11.17
N ASN A 15 5.90 9.27 9.86
CA ASN A 15 4.87 10.12 9.24
C ASN A 15 3.46 9.59 9.45
N GLN A 16 3.29 8.26 9.43
CA GLN A 16 2.02 7.62 9.75
C GLN A 16 1.64 7.85 11.21
N GLY A 17 2.58 7.72 12.15
CA GLY A 17 2.36 8.04 13.56
C GLY A 17 1.93 9.50 13.77
N VAL A 18 2.64 10.45 13.18
CA VAL A 18 2.30 11.88 13.26
C VAL A 18 0.91 12.17 12.65
N ALA A 19 0.61 11.57 11.50
CA ALA A 19 -0.68 11.79 10.84
C ALA A 19 -1.86 11.18 11.62
N LEU A 20 -1.63 10.09 12.37
CA LEU A 20 -2.64 9.51 13.25
C LEU A 20 -3.04 10.47 14.38
N GLU A 21 -2.10 11.21 14.96
CA GLU A 21 -2.39 12.23 16.00
C GLU A 21 -3.23 13.39 15.45
N GLY A 22 -3.06 13.72 14.17
CA GLY A 22 -3.91 14.66 13.44
C GLY A 22 -5.30 14.13 13.07
N GLY A 23 -5.57 12.85 13.34
CA GLY A 23 -6.85 12.19 13.09
C GLY A 23 -6.85 11.27 11.87
N LYS A 24 -7.51 10.11 12.01
CA LYS A 24 -7.55 9.04 10.99
C LYS A 24 -8.30 9.39 9.70
N VAL A 25 -9.14 10.40 9.73
CA VAL A 25 -9.93 10.88 8.58
C VAL A 25 -9.31 12.09 7.88
N SER A 26 -8.15 12.55 8.38
CA SER A 26 -7.44 13.70 7.83
C SER A 26 -6.83 13.40 6.46
N ARG A 27 -6.61 14.45 5.66
CA ARG A 27 -5.91 14.32 4.36
C ARG A 27 -4.45 13.93 4.58
N GLU A 28 -3.89 14.34 5.69
CA GLU A 28 -2.55 14.01 6.17
C GLU A 28 -2.41 12.50 6.38
N ASN A 29 -3.41 11.85 6.97
CA ASN A 29 -3.43 10.40 7.12
C ASN A 29 -3.49 9.67 5.76
N VAL A 30 -4.28 10.18 4.80
CA VAL A 30 -4.29 9.62 3.44
C VAL A 30 -2.90 9.75 2.81
N ARG A 31 -2.28 10.93 2.87
CA ARG A 31 -0.93 11.16 2.31
C ARG A 31 0.14 10.30 2.97
N ALA A 32 0.04 10.05 4.27
CA ALA A 32 1.02 9.28 5.02
C ALA A 32 0.85 7.76 4.90
N CYS A 33 -0.38 7.27 4.69
CA CYS A 33 -0.70 5.85 4.73
C CYS A 33 -1.15 5.24 3.40
N ALA A 34 -1.76 6.03 2.51
CA ALA A 34 -2.21 5.58 1.19
C ALA A 34 -1.08 5.66 0.15
N LEU A 35 0.08 5.09 0.48
CA LEU A 35 1.25 5.06 -0.40
C LEU A 35 1.89 3.67 -0.47
N CYS A 36 2.55 3.38 -1.57
CA CYS A 36 3.39 2.21 -1.79
C CYS A 36 4.81 2.68 -2.10
N ALA A 37 5.76 2.32 -1.24
CA ALA A 37 7.18 2.61 -1.42
C ALA A 37 7.87 1.46 -2.16
N PHE A 38 8.74 1.82 -3.11
CA PHE A 38 9.48 0.89 -3.97
C PHE A 38 10.99 1.07 -3.79
N ASP A 39 11.75 0.02 -4.08
CA ASP A 39 13.17 0.13 -4.37
C ASP A 39 13.40 1.05 -5.58
N LYS A 40 14.54 1.74 -5.63
CA LYS A 40 14.91 2.64 -6.73
C LYS A 40 14.92 1.92 -8.08
N GLU A 41 15.42 0.69 -8.15
CA GLU A 41 15.51 -0.07 -9.40
C GLU A 41 14.15 -0.59 -9.86
N ASP A 42 13.26 -0.96 -8.93
CA ASP A 42 11.90 -1.36 -9.30
C ASP A 42 11.04 -0.17 -9.70
N PHE A 43 11.22 0.97 -9.04
CA PHE A 43 10.53 2.20 -9.41
C PHE A 43 10.92 2.68 -10.82
N LYS A 44 12.20 2.53 -11.20
CA LYS A 44 12.65 2.79 -12.58
C LYS A 44 11.94 1.88 -13.59
N LYS A 45 11.75 0.59 -13.29
CA LYS A 45 11.02 -0.35 -14.15
C LYS A 45 9.53 -0.03 -14.23
N LEU A 46 8.97 0.55 -13.18
CA LEU A 46 7.57 0.97 -13.12
C LEU A 46 7.29 2.12 -14.12
N ASP A 47 8.31 2.92 -14.40
CA ASP A 47 8.32 4.00 -15.40
C ASP A 47 7.20 5.03 -15.19
N CYS A 48 7.13 5.57 -13.97
CA CYS A 48 6.19 6.63 -13.61
C CYS A 48 6.83 7.67 -12.69
N LEU A 49 6.15 8.80 -12.49
CA LEU A 49 6.60 9.84 -11.57
C LEU A 49 6.21 9.50 -10.13
N VAL A 50 6.98 9.96 -9.14
CA VAL A 50 6.60 9.90 -7.72
C VAL A 50 5.24 10.57 -7.53
N GLY A 51 4.37 9.91 -6.77
CA GLY A 51 2.99 10.33 -6.56
C GLY A 51 2.03 9.88 -7.66
N THR A 52 2.49 9.18 -8.71
CA THR A 52 1.56 8.54 -9.67
C THR A 52 0.75 7.48 -8.93
N PRO A 53 -0.60 7.46 -9.02
CA PRO A 53 -1.38 6.39 -8.43
C PRO A 53 -1.03 5.04 -9.04
N VAL A 54 -0.91 4.02 -8.20
CA VAL A 54 -0.64 2.64 -8.59
C VAL A 54 -1.69 1.74 -7.97
N LYS A 55 -2.14 0.75 -8.74
CA LYS A 55 -2.97 -0.35 -8.26
C LYS A 55 -2.06 -1.48 -7.80
N VAL A 56 -2.11 -1.76 -6.51
CA VAL A 56 -1.45 -2.91 -5.88
C VAL A 56 -2.47 -4.03 -5.78
N LYS A 57 -2.13 -5.23 -6.24
CA LYS A 57 -3.01 -6.39 -6.24
C LYS A 57 -2.30 -7.61 -5.67
N THR A 58 -3.00 -8.35 -4.83
CA THR A 58 -2.61 -9.66 -4.30
C THR A 58 -3.74 -10.66 -4.56
N ASP A 59 -3.57 -11.91 -4.13
CA ASP A 59 -4.63 -12.92 -4.19
C ASP A 59 -5.81 -12.60 -3.24
N HIS A 60 -5.65 -11.61 -2.36
CA HIS A 60 -6.63 -11.26 -1.32
C HIS A 60 -7.40 -9.98 -1.61
N GLY A 61 -6.98 -9.19 -2.59
CA GLY A 61 -7.68 -7.98 -3.00
C GLY A 61 -6.80 -7.00 -3.77
N GLU A 62 -7.29 -5.78 -3.93
CA GLU A 62 -6.59 -4.71 -4.64
C GLU A 62 -6.84 -3.34 -4.01
N VAL A 63 -5.89 -2.43 -4.17
CA VAL A 63 -6.00 -1.04 -3.68
C VAL A 63 -5.24 -0.08 -4.58
N ILE A 64 -5.77 1.13 -4.75
CA ILE A 64 -5.07 2.23 -5.42
C ILE A 64 -4.42 3.13 -4.35
N VAL A 65 -3.11 3.33 -4.46
CA VAL A 65 -2.29 4.14 -3.54
C VAL A 65 -1.28 4.99 -4.30
N TYR A 66 -0.72 6.01 -3.67
CA TYR A 66 0.35 6.82 -4.26
C TYR A 66 1.64 6.01 -4.37
N SER A 67 2.36 6.10 -5.47
CA SER A 67 3.69 5.50 -5.58
C SER A 67 4.76 6.43 -5.02
N THR A 68 5.79 5.89 -4.36
CA THR A 68 6.96 6.65 -3.91
C THR A 68 8.23 5.79 -3.96
N ILE A 69 9.38 6.45 -3.94
CA ILE A 69 10.68 5.79 -3.82
C ILE A 69 11.04 5.72 -2.33
N SER A 70 11.56 4.57 -1.89
CA SER A 70 12.09 4.41 -0.54
C SER A 70 13.51 5.00 -0.44
N ASP A 71 13.79 5.68 0.68
CA ASP A 71 15.13 6.14 1.03
C ASP A 71 15.94 5.07 1.82
N GLU A 72 15.27 3.98 2.22
CA GLU A 72 15.92 2.86 2.89
C GLU A 72 16.86 2.12 1.92
N GLY A 73 17.76 1.29 2.48
CA GLY A 73 18.75 0.54 1.71
C GLY A 73 18.14 -0.30 0.57
N PRO A 74 18.95 -0.80 -0.38
CA PRO A 74 18.44 -1.51 -1.55
C PRO A 74 17.62 -2.75 -1.13
N HIS A 75 16.41 -2.85 -1.66
CA HIS A 75 15.44 -3.92 -1.36
C HIS A 75 14.67 -4.35 -2.63
N PRO A 76 15.36 -4.69 -3.72
CA PRO A 76 14.70 -5.06 -4.98
C PRO A 76 13.75 -6.25 -4.78
N GLY A 77 12.58 -6.14 -5.40
CA GLY A 77 11.49 -7.10 -5.27
C GLY A 77 10.61 -6.87 -4.04
N ILE A 78 10.90 -5.90 -3.16
CA ILE A 78 10.11 -5.63 -1.97
C ILE A 78 9.38 -4.29 -2.12
N ILE A 79 8.08 -4.30 -1.83
CA ILE A 79 7.27 -3.09 -1.75
C ILE A 79 6.65 -2.97 -0.37
N PHE A 80 6.45 -1.73 0.06
CA PHE A 80 5.97 -1.44 1.39
C PHE A 80 4.78 -0.49 1.35
N ILE A 81 3.69 -0.87 2.03
CA ILE A 81 2.54 0.01 2.30
C ILE A 81 2.43 0.22 3.82
N PRO A 82 2.37 1.48 4.31
CA PRO A 82 2.15 1.75 5.73
C PRO A 82 0.86 1.09 6.23
N MET A 83 0.91 0.56 7.45
CA MET A 83 -0.26 -0.08 8.04
C MET A 83 -1.45 0.88 8.09
N GLY A 84 -2.63 0.37 7.74
CA GLY A 84 -3.84 1.18 7.65
C GLY A 84 -4.91 0.51 6.79
N PRO A 85 -6.05 1.17 6.57
CA PRO A 85 -7.16 0.59 5.83
C PRO A 85 -6.80 0.27 4.38
N TRP A 86 -5.87 1.02 3.76
CA TRP A 86 -5.36 0.76 2.42
C TRP A 86 -4.54 -0.54 2.34
N ALA A 87 -3.58 -0.73 3.24
CA ALA A 87 -2.82 -1.98 3.32
C ALA A 87 -3.74 -3.18 3.57
N ASN A 88 -4.75 -3.02 4.44
CA ASN A 88 -5.67 -4.09 4.78
C ASN A 88 -6.53 -4.59 3.62
N GLN A 89 -6.63 -3.86 2.51
CA GLN A 89 -7.33 -4.33 1.30
C GLN A 89 -6.59 -5.46 0.57
N VAL A 90 -5.29 -5.63 0.83
CA VAL A 90 -4.41 -6.51 0.05
C VAL A 90 -3.64 -7.52 0.91
N VAL A 91 -3.83 -7.50 2.24
CA VAL A 91 -3.19 -8.45 3.15
C VAL A 91 -3.92 -9.79 3.18
N ASN A 92 -3.20 -10.86 3.52
CA ASN A 92 -3.81 -12.17 3.69
C ASN A 92 -4.52 -12.24 5.05
N PRO A 93 -5.86 -12.41 5.10
CA PRO A 93 -6.61 -12.47 6.34
C PRO A 93 -6.41 -13.79 7.10
N ASP A 94 -5.87 -14.83 6.46
CA ASP A 94 -5.62 -16.11 7.10
C ASP A 94 -4.58 -15.95 8.24
N SER A 95 -5.00 -16.40 9.42
CA SER A 95 -4.22 -16.35 10.65
C SER A 95 -3.42 -17.62 10.92
N GLN A 96 -3.57 -18.66 10.09
CA GLN A 96 -2.87 -19.93 10.23
C GLN A 96 -3.06 -20.54 11.62
N SER A 97 -4.28 -20.41 12.16
CA SER A 97 -4.65 -20.84 13.52
C SER A 97 -3.87 -20.18 14.67
N CYS A 98 -3.15 -19.07 14.40
CA CYS A 98 -2.37 -18.34 15.40
C CYS A 98 -3.04 -17.04 15.87
N GLY A 99 -4.22 -16.69 15.33
CA GLY A 99 -4.97 -15.49 15.70
C GLY A 99 -4.42 -14.16 15.15
N THR A 100 -3.29 -14.16 14.44
CA THR A 100 -2.71 -12.98 13.79
C THR A 100 -2.67 -13.14 12.27
N PRO A 101 -3.28 -12.24 11.47
CA PRO A 101 -3.20 -12.29 10.01
C PRO A 101 -1.78 -12.15 9.46
N THR A 102 -1.59 -12.57 8.21
CA THR A 102 -0.30 -12.44 7.53
C THR A 102 -0.16 -11.05 6.89
N TYR A 103 0.61 -10.18 7.55
CA TYR A 103 0.82 -8.78 7.17
C TYR A 103 2.07 -8.50 6.33
N LYS A 104 2.94 -9.49 6.14
CA LYS A 104 4.25 -9.35 5.46
C LYS A 104 4.57 -10.61 4.66
N GLY A 105 5.32 -10.46 3.58
CA GLY A 105 5.76 -11.60 2.76
C GLY A 105 4.73 -12.03 1.72
N ILE A 106 3.85 -11.12 1.29
CA ILE A 106 2.71 -11.43 0.43
C ILE A 106 3.09 -11.16 -1.02
N LYS A 107 2.86 -12.09 -1.93
CA LYS A 107 3.12 -11.85 -3.36
C LYS A 107 2.15 -10.79 -3.88
N ALA A 108 2.69 -9.83 -4.62
CA ALA A 108 1.93 -8.70 -5.14
C ALA A 108 2.34 -8.37 -6.57
N SER A 109 1.39 -7.78 -7.29
CA SER A 109 1.62 -7.10 -8.56
C SER A 109 1.24 -5.63 -8.46
N VAL A 110 1.91 -4.80 -9.25
CA VAL A 110 1.71 -3.35 -9.27
C VAL A 110 1.58 -2.86 -10.70
N GLU A 111 0.56 -2.03 -10.94
CA GLU A 111 0.31 -1.36 -12.21
C GLU A 111 0.12 0.15 -11.99
N PRO A 112 0.81 1.04 -12.72
CA PRO A 112 0.52 2.47 -12.73
C PRO A 112 -0.87 2.75 -13.32
N ILE A 113 -1.67 3.53 -12.59
CA ILE A 113 -2.98 4.00 -13.03
C ILE A 113 -2.99 5.53 -12.88
N PRO A 114 -2.44 6.31 -13.85
CA PRO A 114 -2.31 7.76 -13.71
C PRO A 114 -3.63 8.51 -13.47
N THR A 115 -4.75 7.96 -13.94
CA THR A 115 -6.12 8.49 -13.74
C THR A 115 -6.82 7.88 -12.52
N GLY A 116 -6.12 7.06 -11.75
CA GLY A 116 -6.65 6.30 -10.62
C GLY A 116 -6.98 7.23 -9.45
N LYS A 117 -8.18 7.04 -8.89
CA LYS A 117 -8.62 7.78 -7.70
C LYS A 117 -8.22 7.01 -6.45
N ILE A 118 -7.42 7.65 -5.60
CA ILE A 118 -7.10 7.13 -4.27
C ILE A 118 -8.23 7.53 -3.32
N LEU A 119 -8.85 6.52 -2.70
CA LEU A 119 -9.96 6.72 -1.77
C LEU A 119 -9.44 7.20 -0.41
N ASP A 120 -10.17 8.12 0.22
CA ASP A 120 -9.96 8.42 1.63
C ASP A 120 -10.40 7.24 2.52
N ALA A 121 -10.04 7.28 3.80
CA ALA A 121 -10.29 6.17 4.72
C ALA A 121 -11.79 5.83 4.86
N ILE A 122 -12.67 6.84 4.88
CA ILE A 122 -14.12 6.61 5.05
C ILE A 122 -14.69 5.99 3.78
N SER A 123 -14.35 6.56 2.61
CA SER A 123 -14.78 6.03 1.33
C SER A 123 -14.33 4.57 1.14
N LEU A 124 -13.08 4.26 1.52
CA LEU A 124 -12.54 2.90 1.42
C LEU A 124 -13.27 1.92 2.35
N ILE A 125 -13.51 2.30 3.61
CA ILE A 125 -14.23 1.46 4.57
C ILE A 125 -15.69 1.25 4.14
N ASN A 126 -16.33 2.26 3.55
CA ASN A 126 -17.70 2.13 3.06
C ASN A 126 -17.83 1.10 1.92
N MET A 127 -16.76 0.80 1.19
CA MET A 127 -16.75 -0.29 0.19
C MET A 127 -16.86 -1.68 0.83
N LEU A 128 -16.51 -1.81 2.12
CA LEU A 128 -16.52 -3.08 2.85
C LEU A 128 -17.84 -3.36 3.56
N ARG A 129 -18.82 -2.46 3.48
CA ARG A 129 -20.11 -2.67 4.13
C ARG A 129 -20.84 -3.82 3.46
N GLU A 130 -20.96 -4.94 4.17
CA GLU A 130 -21.95 -5.95 3.87
C GLU A 130 -23.36 -5.35 4.09
N PHE A 131 -24.28 -5.68 3.19
CA PHE A 131 -25.67 -5.20 3.21
C PHE A 131 -26.46 -5.81 4.37
#